data_AF-A0A8B8CAN0-F1
#
_entry.id   AF-A0A8B8CAN0-F1
#
_cell.length_a   1.000
_cell.length_b   1.000
_cell.length_c   1.000
_cell.angle_alpha   90.00
_cell.angle_beta   90.00
_cell.angle_gamma   90.00
#
_symmetry.space_group_name_H-M   'P 1'
#
loop_
_entity.id
_entity.type
_entity.pdbx_description
1 polymer ?
#
loop_
_entity_poly.entity_id
_entity_poly.type
_entity_poly.pdbx_seq_one_letter_code
_entity_poly.pdbx_strand_id
1 'polypeptide(L)'
;MGGSQSSEKSQTATSSNNLQSGSSTQTYPSECPMHQNKAPPQDNSSECPMHQNKAPPQTYPSECPMHQNNSPPSSCPMHQNDTNSEEIDPRNMMPPPNQRPSPDQPFPLSTQRIVSNIPKADSEENWVYPSPQMFWNAMLRKGWRWKEGDINEKDMDNIISIHNANNEQAWREVLKWEALHARECSEPRLKRFGGKATEYSPRAKIRNWLGYSLPFDRHDWIVDRCGKEVRYIIDYYDVGEVDKRTYEFTALDVRPAFDSFSAVKDRSKVAMMRWKMELMDKFSSKSKEDTKT
;
A
#
# COMPACT_ATOMS: atom_id res chain seq x y z
N MET A 1 29.52 19.64 71.64
CA MET A 1 29.15 20.04 70.26
C MET A 1 28.13 19.02 69.79
N GLY A 2 26.84 19.26 69.60
CA GLY A 2 26.01 20.47 69.51
C GLY A 2 24.94 20.19 68.43
N GLY A 3 23.65 20.15 68.83
CA GLY A 3 22.45 20.00 67.96
C GLY A 3 21.69 18.68 68.19
N SER A 4 20.70 18.56 69.08
CA SER A 4 19.29 19.09 69.09
C SER A 4 18.46 18.62 67.87
N GLN A 5 17.69 17.53 68.00
CA GLN A 5 16.25 17.45 68.34
C GLN A 5 15.28 18.08 67.32
N SER A 6 14.41 17.27 66.71
CA SER A 6 12.94 17.37 66.90
C SER A 6 12.17 16.30 66.11
N SER A 7 11.22 15.70 66.81
CA SER A 7 10.24 14.67 66.43
C SER A 7 9.02 15.24 65.69
N GLU A 8 8.28 14.44 64.91
CA GLU A 8 6.84 14.15 65.15
C GLU A 8 6.16 13.25 64.07
N LYS A 9 5.36 12.30 64.59
CA LYS A 9 4.06 11.71 64.14
C LYS A 9 3.85 11.28 62.68
N SER A 10 3.61 9.99 62.39
CA SER A 10 2.39 9.17 62.65
C SER A 10 1.43 9.17 61.45
N GLN A 11 1.24 7.99 60.81
CA GLN A 11 -0.05 7.32 60.56
C GLN A 11 0.07 6.24 59.46
N THR A 12 -0.33 5.03 59.84
CA THR A 12 -0.78 3.90 59.00
C THR A 12 -1.98 4.25 58.12
N ALA A 13 -2.02 3.77 56.88
CA ALA A 13 -3.20 3.10 56.29
C ALA A 13 -2.94 2.62 54.85
N THR A 14 -3.21 1.33 54.64
CA THR A 14 -3.65 0.71 53.38
C THR A 14 -4.69 1.55 52.64
N SER A 15 -4.56 1.69 51.32
CA SER A 15 -5.71 1.74 50.40
C SER A 15 -5.30 1.45 48.96
N SER A 16 -5.91 0.40 48.44
CA SER A 16 -6.05 0.05 47.03
C SER A 16 -6.47 1.26 46.19
N ASN A 17 -5.87 1.45 45.01
CA ASN A 17 -6.48 2.27 43.98
C ASN A 17 -6.55 1.49 42.66
N ASN A 18 -7.81 1.17 42.36
CA ASN A 18 -8.39 0.72 41.12
C ASN A 18 -8.00 1.70 39.99
N LEU A 19 -7.29 1.24 38.96
CA LEU A 19 -7.29 1.92 37.67
C LEU A 19 -8.17 1.11 36.72
N GLN A 20 -9.42 1.57 36.59
CA GLN A 20 -10.30 1.22 35.49
C GLN A 20 -9.66 1.69 34.18
N SER A 21 -9.01 0.76 33.48
CA SER A 21 -8.66 0.93 32.08
C SER A 21 -9.92 0.68 31.24
N GLY A 22 -10.61 1.76 30.87
CA GLY A 22 -11.64 1.74 29.84
C GLY A 22 -11.02 1.31 28.51
N SER A 23 -11.25 0.05 28.13
CA SER A 23 -10.85 -0.52 26.85
C SER A 23 -11.78 0.00 25.76
N SER A 24 -11.38 1.07 25.06
CA SER A 24 -11.97 1.42 23.77
C SER A 24 -11.30 0.57 22.69
N THR A 25 -11.95 -0.53 22.31
CA THR A 25 -11.64 -1.29 21.09
C THR A 25 -11.85 -0.39 19.88
N GLN A 26 -10.77 0.21 19.36
CA GLN A 26 -10.79 0.88 18.07
C GLN A 26 -10.80 -0.18 16.96
N THR A 27 -11.96 -0.35 16.35
CA THR A 27 -12.13 -1.06 15.07
C THR A 27 -11.66 -0.12 13.96
N TYR A 28 -10.48 -0.39 13.39
CA TYR A 28 -10.07 0.23 12.14
C TYR A 28 -10.97 -0.30 11.01
N PRO A 29 -11.40 0.54 10.06
CA PRO A 29 -12.05 0.04 8.86
C PRO A 29 -11.02 -0.73 8.04
N SER A 30 -11.07 -2.06 8.15
CA SER A 30 -10.54 -2.97 7.13
C SER A 30 -11.34 -2.76 5.86
N GLU A 31 -10.66 -2.57 4.73
CA GLU A 31 -11.20 -2.45 3.37
C GLU A 31 -11.57 -1.04 2.88
N CYS A 32 -10.87 -0.62 1.82
CA CYS A 32 -11.44 0.25 0.80
C CYS A 32 -12.41 -0.61 -0.04
N PRO A 33 -13.73 -0.38 0.00
CA PRO A 33 -14.71 -1.27 -0.62
C PRO A 33 -14.74 -1.04 -2.12
N MET A 34 -14.14 -1.93 -2.89
CA MET A 34 -14.37 -2.06 -4.32
C MET A 34 -14.73 -3.50 -4.65
N HIS A 35 -15.88 -3.65 -5.35
CA HIS A 35 -16.44 -4.85 -5.99
C HIS A 35 -17.49 -5.65 -5.20
N GLN A 36 -18.75 -5.19 -5.27
CA GLN A 36 -19.91 -6.10 -5.34
C GLN A 36 -20.59 -5.91 -6.69
N ASN A 37 -20.52 -6.92 -7.56
CA ASN A 37 -21.44 -7.08 -8.69
C ASN A 37 -21.93 -8.53 -8.68
N LYS A 38 -23.17 -8.73 -8.22
CA LYS A 38 -23.97 -9.93 -8.50
C LYS A 38 -24.92 -9.61 -9.65
N ALA A 39 -24.82 -10.39 -10.73
CA ALA A 39 -25.84 -10.43 -11.79
C ALA A 39 -26.95 -11.44 -11.42
N PRO A 40 -28.23 -11.18 -11.77
CA PRO A 40 -29.29 -12.19 -11.67
C PRO A 40 -29.68 -12.77 -13.06
N PRO A 41 -30.29 -13.97 -13.13
CA PRO A 41 -30.96 -14.49 -14.33
C PRO A 41 -32.48 -14.22 -14.35
N GLN A 42 -33.03 -14.32 -15.56
CA GLN A 42 -34.35 -13.91 -16.06
C GLN A 42 -35.55 -14.75 -15.56
N ASP A 43 -36.79 -14.21 -15.62
CA ASP A 43 -37.91 -14.82 -16.37
C ASP A 43 -39.24 -13.98 -16.46
N ASN A 44 -39.85 -14.04 -17.66
CA ASN A 44 -41.28 -14.04 -18.10
C ASN A 44 -42.43 -13.08 -17.65
N SER A 45 -43.01 -12.46 -18.71
CA SER A 45 -44.43 -12.34 -19.14
C SER A 45 -45.51 -11.48 -18.45
N SER A 46 -46.19 -10.71 -19.34
CA SER A 46 -47.64 -10.37 -19.46
C SER A 46 -48.31 -9.24 -18.64
N GLU A 47 -49.00 -8.39 -19.43
CA GLU A 47 -50.21 -7.56 -19.18
C GLU A 47 -50.15 -6.18 -18.48
N CYS A 48 -50.64 -5.15 -19.21
CA CYS A 48 -51.04 -3.80 -18.78
C CYS A 48 -52.48 -3.81 -18.21
N PRO A 49 -53.14 -2.71 -17.72
CA PRO A 49 -52.72 -1.30 -17.50
C PRO A 49 -53.19 -0.65 -16.14
N MET A 50 -52.64 0.53 -15.80
CA MET A 50 -53.33 1.76 -15.26
C MET A 50 -52.44 2.58 -14.28
N HIS A 51 -52.20 3.84 -14.68
CA HIS A 51 -52.09 5.08 -13.87
C HIS A 51 -51.22 5.13 -12.58
N GLN A 52 -50.11 5.91 -12.59
CA GLN A 52 -50.00 7.30 -12.09
C GLN A 52 -48.53 7.72 -11.79
N ASN A 53 -48.14 8.86 -12.38
CA ASN A 53 -47.12 9.85 -11.97
C ASN A 53 -45.84 9.43 -11.22
N LYS A 54 -44.70 9.45 -11.94
CA LYS A 54 -43.49 10.19 -11.51
C LYS A 54 -42.52 10.42 -12.69
N ALA A 55 -41.94 11.62 -12.71
CA ALA A 55 -41.03 12.16 -13.73
C ALA A 55 -39.70 11.37 -13.85
N PRO A 56 -38.98 11.47 -14.99
CA PRO A 56 -38.12 10.41 -15.50
C PRO A 56 -36.70 10.35 -14.91
N PRO A 57 -36.08 9.14 -14.89
CA PRO A 57 -34.68 8.95 -14.53
C PRO A 57 -33.76 9.33 -15.71
N GLN A 58 -32.83 10.25 -15.47
CA GLN A 58 -31.80 10.63 -16.44
C GLN A 58 -30.65 9.61 -16.38
N THR A 59 -30.52 8.85 -17.45
CA THR A 59 -29.38 8.03 -17.84
C THR A 59 -28.16 8.92 -18.12
N TYR A 60 -27.00 8.62 -17.55
CA TYR A 60 -25.74 9.25 -17.95
C TYR A 60 -24.98 8.32 -18.90
N PRO A 61 -24.73 8.71 -20.15
CA PRO A 61 -23.97 7.92 -21.10
C PRO A 61 -22.46 7.99 -20.81
N SER A 62 -21.81 6.85 -21.00
CA SER A 62 -20.37 6.64 -21.00
C SER A 62 -19.77 7.03 -22.36
N GLU A 63 -19.15 8.19 -22.49
CA GLU A 63 -18.32 8.49 -23.67
C GLU A 63 -17.10 9.34 -23.29
N CYS A 64 -15.92 8.74 -23.46
CA CYS A 64 -14.64 9.43 -23.60
C CYS A 64 -14.27 9.44 -25.09
N PRO A 65 -14.02 10.60 -25.70
CA PRO A 65 -13.36 10.66 -27.02
C PRO A 65 -11.96 11.29 -26.96
N MET A 66 -11.00 10.61 -27.61
CA MET A 66 -9.64 11.07 -27.90
C MET A 66 -9.57 11.87 -29.24
N HIS A 67 -8.79 12.98 -29.23
CA HIS A 67 -8.09 13.68 -30.32
C HIS A 67 -8.83 14.32 -31.54
N GLN A 68 -8.56 15.61 -31.84
CA GLN A 68 -7.80 16.08 -33.03
C GLN A 68 -7.72 17.64 -33.17
N ASN A 69 -6.64 18.10 -33.81
CA ASN A 69 -6.20 19.50 -34.08
C ASN A 69 -6.98 20.22 -35.20
N ASN A 70 -7.14 21.56 -35.08
CA ASN A 70 -6.69 22.59 -36.06
C ASN A 70 -7.17 24.01 -35.66
N SER A 71 -6.28 25.00 -35.78
CA SER A 71 -6.49 26.48 -35.64
C SER A 71 -6.67 27.14 -37.05
N PRO A 72 -6.71 28.49 -37.28
CA PRO A 72 -6.82 29.72 -36.45
C PRO A 72 -7.89 30.74 -37.07
N PRO A 73 -7.88 32.11 -36.95
CA PRO A 73 -7.03 33.05 -36.16
C PRO A 73 -7.71 34.28 -35.45
N SER A 74 -6.85 34.97 -34.67
CA SER A 74 -6.79 36.41 -34.25
C SER A 74 -7.90 36.94 -33.30
N SER A 75 -7.64 37.65 -32.20
CA SER A 75 -6.48 38.42 -31.72
C SER A 75 -6.63 38.78 -30.23
N CYS A 76 -5.67 38.43 -29.35
CA CYS A 76 -5.38 39.09 -28.06
C CYS A 76 -3.98 38.66 -27.53
N PRO A 77 -3.07 39.57 -27.14
CA PRO A 77 -1.68 39.24 -26.81
C PRO A 77 -1.47 38.97 -25.31
N MET A 78 -1.50 37.70 -24.93
CA MET A 78 -0.71 37.12 -23.82
C MET A 78 -0.39 35.67 -24.19
N HIS A 79 0.65 35.46 -24.99
CA HIS A 79 1.31 34.17 -25.11
C HIS A 79 2.74 34.32 -24.63
N GLN A 80 3.10 33.52 -23.61
CA GLN A 80 4.19 32.57 -23.75
C GLN A 80 3.89 31.34 -22.86
N ASN A 81 3.58 30.25 -23.58
CA ASN A 81 3.60 28.84 -23.21
C ASN A 81 2.43 28.27 -22.38
N ASP A 82 1.30 28.07 -23.09
CA ASP A 82 0.45 26.90 -22.87
C ASP A 82 1.22 25.64 -23.29
N THR A 83 1.90 25.03 -22.33
CA THR A 83 2.41 23.65 -22.42
C THR A 83 2.60 23.16 -20.99
N ASN A 84 1.50 22.87 -20.30
CA ASN A 84 1.57 22.20 -19.00
C ASN A 84 0.55 21.06 -18.95
N SER A 85 0.78 20.05 -19.79
CA SER A 85 0.75 18.70 -19.23
C SER A 85 1.80 18.70 -18.12
N GLU A 86 1.37 18.87 -16.87
CA GLU A 86 2.23 18.77 -15.70
C GLU A 86 3.15 17.56 -15.90
N GLU A 87 4.47 17.78 -15.95
CA GLU A 87 5.44 16.76 -16.35
C GLU A 87 5.38 15.60 -15.34
N ILE A 88 4.64 14.54 -15.70
CA ILE A 88 4.49 13.33 -14.89
C ILE A 88 5.86 12.63 -14.89
N ASP A 89 6.42 12.39 -13.70
CA ASP A 89 7.71 11.69 -13.58
C ASP A 89 7.54 10.24 -14.07
N PRO A 90 8.23 9.81 -15.14
CA PRO A 90 8.05 8.48 -15.72
C PRO A 90 8.58 7.35 -14.81
N ARG A 91 9.31 7.67 -13.73
CA ARG A 91 9.88 6.67 -12.80
C ARG A 91 8.88 6.21 -11.75
N ASN A 92 7.89 7.02 -11.42
CA ASN A 92 6.87 6.69 -10.40
C ASN A 92 5.44 7.09 -10.82
N MET A 93 5.28 7.64 -12.02
CA MET A 93 4.02 8.16 -12.56
C MET A 93 3.35 9.18 -11.63
N MET A 94 4.16 9.93 -10.86
CA MET A 94 3.64 10.97 -9.97
C MET A 94 3.65 12.34 -10.65
N PRO A 95 2.58 13.13 -10.49
CA PRO A 95 2.62 14.55 -10.86
C PRO A 95 3.56 15.31 -9.90
N PRO A 96 3.91 16.56 -10.25
CA PRO A 96 4.69 17.43 -9.38
C PRO A 96 4.14 17.50 -7.94
N PRO A 97 5.00 17.57 -6.91
CA PRO A 97 4.57 17.59 -5.52
C PRO A 97 3.61 18.75 -5.21
N ASN A 98 2.35 18.44 -4.90
CA ASN A 98 1.37 19.41 -4.43
C ASN A 98 1.17 19.29 -2.91
N GLN A 99 1.69 20.26 -2.18
CA GLN A 99 1.65 20.37 -0.71
C GLN A 99 0.65 21.44 -0.23
N ARG A 100 -0.19 22.00 -1.11
CA ARG A 100 -1.20 22.98 -0.69
C ARG A 100 -2.41 22.23 -0.12
N PRO A 101 -2.98 22.68 1.02
CA PRO A 101 -4.23 22.12 1.52
C PRO A 101 -5.36 22.22 0.48
N SER A 102 -6.23 21.21 0.45
CA SER A 102 -7.45 21.26 -0.38
C SER A 102 -8.48 22.23 0.22
N PRO A 103 -9.35 22.88 -0.58
CA PRO A 103 -10.33 23.86 -0.09
C PRO A 103 -11.19 23.40 1.11
N ASP A 104 -11.59 22.12 1.12
CA ASP A 104 -12.46 21.55 2.16
C ASP A 104 -11.70 20.64 3.14
N GLN A 105 -10.40 20.87 3.34
CA GLN A 105 -9.61 20.07 4.26
C GLN A 105 -9.96 20.41 5.72
N PRO A 106 -10.39 19.43 6.55
CA PRO A 106 -10.92 19.71 7.89
C PRO A 106 -9.85 20.06 8.93
N PHE A 107 -8.59 19.68 8.72
CA PHE A 107 -7.47 19.94 9.64
C PHE A 107 -6.16 20.08 8.88
N PRO A 108 -5.16 20.81 9.43
CA PRO A 108 -3.85 20.91 8.81
C PRO A 108 -3.17 19.54 8.76
N LEU A 109 -2.36 19.30 7.72
CA LEU A 109 -1.57 18.08 7.57
C LEU A 109 -0.11 18.46 7.42
N SER A 110 0.77 17.61 7.97
CA SER A 110 2.21 17.81 7.81
C SER A 110 2.61 17.79 6.33
N THR A 111 3.51 18.72 5.99
CA THR A 111 4.16 18.79 4.67
C THR A 111 5.54 18.14 4.68
N GLN A 112 5.98 17.65 5.84
CA GLN A 112 7.28 17.01 5.99
C GLN A 112 7.30 15.67 5.25
N ARG A 113 8.36 15.47 4.47
CA ARG A 113 8.62 14.22 3.76
C ARG A 113 9.70 13.43 4.47
N ILE A 114 9.64 12.11 4.34
CA ILE A 114 10.57 11.17 4.97
C ILE A 114 11.43 10.52 3.87
N VAL A 115 12.75 10.49 4.10
CA VAL A 115 13.70 9.81 3.22
C VAL A 115 13.67 8.31 3.54
N SER A 116 13.51 7.48 2.51
CA SER A 116 13.51 6.01 2.62
C SER A 116 14.93 5.46 2.79
N ASN A 117 15.06 4.16 3.04
CA ASN A 117 16.32 3.42 2.91
C ASN A 117 16.50 2.79 1.52
N ILE A 118 15.66 3.17 0.55
CA ILE A 118 15.65 2.61 -0.80
C ILE A 118 16.48 3.53 -1.69
N PRO A 119 17.66 3.09 -2.19
CA PRO A 119 18.50 3.93 -3.04
C PRO A 119 17.89 4.11 -4.43
N LYS A 120 18.00 5.31 -4.99
CA LYS A 120 17.65 5.60 -6.39
C LYS A 120 18.74 5.08 -7.32
N ALA A 121 18.37 4.64 -8.52
CA ALA A 121 19.35 4.17 -9.50
C ALA A 121 20.13 5.29 -10.19
N ASP A 122 19.56 6.50 -10.28
CA ASP A 122 20.09 7.62 -11.05
C ASP A 122 20.84 8.68 -10.22
N SER A 123 20.86 8.53 -8.90
CA SER A 123 21.61 9.40 -7.99
C SER A 123 22.09 8.64 -6.76
N GLU A 124 22.94 9.29 -5.97
CA GLU A 124 23.40 8.79 -4.66
C GLU A 124 22.37 9.01 -3.53
N GLU A 125 21.16 9.47 -3.87
CA GLU A 125 20.10 9.72 -2.90
C GLU A 125 19.15 8.54 -2.78
N ASN A 126 18.42 8.50 -1.66
CA ASN A 126 17.31 7.57 -1.50
C ASN A 126 16.00 8.16 -2.01
N TRP A 127 15.04 7.28 -2.29
CA TRP A 127 13.66 7.65 -2.57
C TRP A 127 13.05 8.40 -1.38
N VAL A 128 12.13 9.32 -1.66
CA VAL A 128 11.51 10.16 -0.63
C VAL A 128 10.00 9.94 -0.66
N TYR A 129 9.43 9.53 0.45
CA TYR A 129 8.00 9.27 0.59
C TYR A 129 7.17 10.56 0.49
N PRO A 130 5.91 10.48 0.06
CA PRO A 130 4.99 11.61 0.10
C PRO A 130 4.71 12.03 1.55
N SER A 131 4.46 13.32 1.77
CA SER A 131 3.98 13.83 3.05
C SER A 131 2.50 13.52 3.26
N PRO A 132 1.97 13.66 4.49
CA PRO A 132 0.53 13.62 4.76
C PRO A 132 -0.31 14.49 3.86
N GLN A 133 0.10 15.74 3.66
CA GLN A 133 -0.61 16.63 2.76
C GLN A 133 -0.61 16.14 1.30
N MET A 134 0.52 15.60 0.82
CA MET A 134 0.61 15.04 -0.53
C MET A 134 -0.27 13.79 -0.70
N PHE A 135 -0.29 12.92 0.30
CA PHE A 135 -1.12 11.71 0.31
C PHE A 135 -2.61 12.06 0.27
N TRP A 136 -3.04 12.99 1.13
CA TRP A 136 -4.41 13.50 1.13
C TRP A 136 -4.84 14.01 -0.25
N ASN A 137 -4.02 14.87 -0.84
CA ASN A 137 -4.27 15.42 -2.17
C ASN A 137 -4.32 14.33 -3.26
N ALA A 138 -3.47 13.30 -3.15
CA ALA A 138 -3.48 12.16 -4.07
C ALA A 138 -4.75 11.32 -3.96
N MET A 139 -5.25 11.10 -2.74
CA MET A 139 -6.51 10.39 -2.50
C MET A 139 -7.69 11.15 -3.10
N LEU A 140 -7.74 12.47 -2.93
CA LEU A 140 -8.79 13.31 -3.53
C LEU A 140 -8.79 13.21 -5.07
N ARG A 141 -7.61 13.20 -5.71
CA ARG A 141 -7.48 13.01 -7.17
C ARG A 141 -7.98 11.64 -7.64
N LYS A 142 -7.85 10.61 -6.81
CA LYS A 142 -8.40 9.27 -7.07
C LYS A 142 -9.92 9.18 -6.83
N GLY A 143 -10.58 10.30 -6.53
CA GLY A 143 -12.02 10.35 -6.28
C GLY A 143 -12.42 10.03 -4.84
N TRP A 144 -11.47 9.83 -3.93
CA TRP A 144 -11.78 9.58 -2.53
C TRP A 144 -12.38 10.82 -1.88
N ARG A 145 -13.39 10.64 -1.02
CA ARG A 145 -14.03 11.71 -0.26
C ARG A 145 -14.16 11.27 1.20
N TRP A 146 -13.39 11.91 2.07
CA TRP A 146 -13.44 11.68 3.51
C TRP A 146 -14.75 12.23 4.07
N LYS A 147 -15.51 11.46 4.86
CA LYS A 147 -16.65 12.00 5.57
C LYS A 147 -16.21 12.64 6.88
N GLU A 148 -17.04 13.54 7.39
CA GLU A 148 -16.78 14.21 8.65
C GLU A 148 -16.76 13.18 9.79
N GLY A 149 -15.65 13.13 10.54
CA GLY A 149 -15.43 12.15 11.61
C GLY A 149 -14.81 10.81 11.19
N ASP A 150 -14.59 10.56 9.89
CA ASP A 150 -13.96 9.31 9.41
C ASP A 150 -12.47 9.22 9.76
N ILE A 151 -11.80 10.37 9.88
CA ILE A 151 -10.35 10.43 10.02
C ILE A 151 -9.92 11.72 10.72
N ASN A 152 -8.90 11.62 11.58
CA ASN A 152 -8.21 12.79 12.15
C ASN A 152 -6.75 12.85 11.69
N GLU A 153 -6.03 13.91 12.09
CA GLU A 153 -4.62 14.12 11.75
C GLU A 153 -3.73 12.92 12.12
N LYS A 154 -3.93 12.38 13.34
CA LYS A 154 -3.13 11.26 13.85
C LYS A 154 -3.39 9.97 13.06
N ASP A 155 -4.61 9.75 12.61
CA ASP A 155 -4.94 8.61 11.75
C ASP A 155 -4.20 8.71 10.41
N MET A 156 -4.11 9.91 9.84
CA MET A 156 -3.36 10.14 8.60
C MET A 156 -1.88 9.85 8.77
N ASP A 157 -1.27 10.31 9.87
CA ASP A 157 0.13 10.01 10.19
C ASP A 157 0.37 8.50 10.35
N ASN A 158 -0.54 7.79 11.03
CA ASN A 158 -0.47 6.35 11.20
C ASN A 158 -0.54 5.62 9.85
N ILE A 159 -1.49 5.98 8.97
CA ILE A 159 -1.66 5.38 7.64
C ILE A 159 -0.36 5.51 6.83
N ILE A 160 0.27 6.68 6.87
CA ILE A 160 1.48 6.94 6.09
C ILE A 160 2.68 6.22 6.68
N SER A 161 2.80 6.17 8.00
CA SER A 161 3.83 5.38 8.68
C SER A 161 3.72 3.90 8.28
N ILE A 162 2.52 3.34 8.25
CA ILE A 162 2.27 1.95 7.82
C ILE A 162 2.64 1.77 6.34
N HIS A 163 2.23 2.69 5.45
CA HIS A 163 2.55 2.61 4.03
C HIS A 163 4.07 2.65 3.78
N ASN A 164 4.78 3.55 4.47
CA ASN A 164 6.24 3.64 4.39
C ASN A 164 6.90 2.35 4.89
N ALA A 165 6.44 1.81 6.02
CA ALA A 165 6.93 0.54 6.55
C ALA A 165 6.70 -0.63 5.58
N ASN A 166 5.56 -0.67 4.90
CA ASN A 166 5.24 -1.68 3.89
C ASN A 166 6.17 -1.57 2.66
N ASN A 167 6.47 -0.36 2.20
CA ASN A 167 7.44 -0.14 1.12
C ASN A 167 8.85 -0.61 1.51
N GLU A 168 9.27 -0.31 2.74
CA GLU A 168 10.56 -0.78 3.29
C GLU A 168 10.60 -2.30 3.43
N GLN A 169 9.49 -2.94 3.82
CA GLN A 169 9.37 -4.41 3.84
C GLN A 169 9.48 -5.00 2.44
N ALA A 170 8.77 -4.43 1.45
CA ALA A 170 8.84 -4.86 0.06
C ALA A 170 10.27 -4.75 -0.48
N TRP A 171 10.99 -3.68 -0.16
CA TRP A 171 12.40 -3.54 -0.52
C TRP A 171 13.29 -4.62 0.12
N ARG A 172 13.09 -4.93 1.40
CA ARG A 172 13.83 -6.04 2.05
C ARG A 172 13.57 -7.38 1.38
N GLU A 173 12.33 -7.66 0.97
CA GLU A 173 12.02 -8.88 0.22
C GLU A 173 12.70 -8.91 -1.14
N VAL A 174 12.75 -7.77 -1.86
CA VAL A 174 13.53 -7.64 -3.10
C VAL A 174 15.01 -7.96 -2.83
N LEU A 175 15.60 -7.42 -1.77
CA LEU A 175 17.00 -7.67 -1.41
C LEU A 175 17.27 -9.15 -1.09
N LYS A 176 16.30 -9.89 -0.52
CA LYS A 176 16.43 -11.35 -0.33
C LYS A 176 16.58 -12.10 -1.66
N TRP A 177 15.90 -11.66 -2.71
CA TRP A 177 16.08 -12.21 -4.05
C TRP A 177 17.43 -11.78 -4.66
N GLU A 178 17.80 -10.51 -4.51
CA GLU A 178 19.09 -10.00 -4.98
C GLU A 178 20.29 -10.66 -4.30
N ALA A 179 20.12 -11.19 -3.08
CA ALA A 179 21.16 -11.98 -2.40
C ALA A 179 21.62 -13.22 -3.18
N LEU A 180 20.78 -13.78 -4.08
CA LEU A 180 21.19 -14.86 -4.99
C LEU A 180 22.27 -14.41 -5.98
N HIS A 181 22.37 -13.10 -6.22
CA HIS A 181 23.26 -12.42 -7.15
C HIS A 181 24.24 -11.48 -6.44
N ALA A 182 24.48 -11.66 -5.13
CA ALA A 182 25.40 -10.81 -4.37
C ALA A 182 26.84 -10.80 -4.93
N ARG A 183 27.23 -11.83 -5.71
CA ARG A 183 28.52 -11.88 -6.41
C ARG A 183 28.54 -11.07 -7.71
N GLU A 184 27.38 -10.81 -8.30
CA GLU A 184 27.23 -10.02 -9.52
C GLU A 184 27.08 -8.53 -9.18
N CYS A 185 26.34 -8.21 -8.13
CA CYS A 185 26.08 -6.84 -7.70
C CYS A 185 25.84 -6.81 -6.18
N SER A 186 26.59 -5.98 -5.46
CA SER A 186 26.46 -5.81 -4.01
C SER A 186 25.45 -4.73 -3.62
N GLU A 187 25.16 -3.79 -4.52
CA GLU A 187 24.36 -2.60 -4.23
C GLU A 187 23.27 -2.41 -5.30
N PRO A 188 22.22 -3.26 -5.31
CA PRO A 188 21.09 -3.07 -6.20
C PRO A 188 20.31 -1.79 -5.84
N ARG A 189 19.83 -1.05 -6.84
CA ARG A 189 19.12 0.23 -6.66
C ARG A 189 17.74 0.22 -7.29
N LEU A 190 16.77 0.93 -6.72
CA LEU A 190 15.42 1.03 -7.29
C LEU A 190 15.41 2.09 -8.40
N LYS A 191 15.14 1.66 -9.64
CA LYS A 191 15.13 2.52 -10.82
C LYS A 191 13.78 3.21 -11.05
N ARG A 192 12.70 2.44 -10.94
CA ARG A 192 11.32 2.92 -11.10
C ARG A 192 10.33 1.94 -10.52
N PHE A 193 9.14 2.42 -10.21
CA PHE A 193 8.03 1.60 -9.74
C PHE A 193 6.72 2.09 -10.32
N GLY A 194 5.74 1.20 -10.45
CA GLY A 194 4.42 1.54 -10.96
C GLY A 194 3.33 0.68 -10.34
N GLY A 195 2.22 1.32 -9.96
CA GLY A 195 1.02 0.65 -9.48
C GLY A 195 0.23 0.01 -10.62
N LYS A 196 -0.25 -1.21 -10.40
CA LYS A 196 -1.01 -2.03 -11.35
C LYS A 196 -2.18 -2.74 -10.66
N ALA A 197 -2.92 -2.00 -9.84
CA ALA A 197 -3.97 -2.53 -8.95
C ALA A 197 -5.03 -3.41 -9.66
N THR A 198 -5.38 -3.10 -10.92
CA THR A 198 -6.40 -3.86 -11.67
C THR A 198 -5.82 -5.03 -12.49
N GLU A 199 -4.50 -5.08 -12.67
CA GLU A 199 -3.85 -6.13 -13.46
C GLU A 199 -3.35 -7.25 -12.55
N TYR A 200 -4.20 -8.20 -12.17
CA TYR A 200 -3.74 -9.30 -11.33
C TYR A 200 -2.65 -10.16 -11.98
N SER A 201 -1.64 -10.52 -11.20
CA SER A 201 -0.58 -11.41 -11.63
C SER A 201 -1.12 -12.81 -11.97
N PRO A 202 -0.48 -13.58 -12.88
CA PRO A 202 -0.91 -14.94 -13.19
C PRO A 202 -1.01 -15.83 -11.95
N ARG A 203 -0.08 -15.65 -10.99
CA ARG A 203 -0.08 -16.37 -9.71
C ARG A 203 -1.27 -15.98 -8.85
N ALA A 204 -1.60 -14.68 -8.74
CA ALA A 204 -2.78 -14.22 -8.02
C ALA A 204 -4.08 -14.79 -8.61
N LYS A 205 -4.20 -14.82 -9.95
CA LYS A 205 -5.35 -15.41 -10.64
C LYS A 205 -5.52 -16.90 -10.33
N ILE A 206 -4.43 -17.68 -10.38
CA ILE A 206 -4.45 -19.11 -10.06
C ILE A 206 -4.80 -19.34 -8.57
N ARG A 207 -4.22 -18.55 -7.66
CA ARG A 207 -4.55 -18.64 -6.23
C ARG A 207 -6.02 -18.32 -5.96
N ASN A 208 -6.55 -17.28 -6.60
CA ASN A 208 -7.97 -16.94 -6.50
C ASN A 208 -8.88 -18.08 -6.98
N TRP A 209 -8.51 -18.72 -8.09
CA TRP A 209 -9.25 -19.90 -8.56
C TRP A 209 -9.24 -21.07 -7.56
N LEU A 210 -8.22 -21.17 -6.71
CA LEU A 210 -8.12 -22.14 -5.61
C LEU A 210 -8.79 -21.67 -4.30
N GLY A 211 -9.53 -20.55 -4.32
CA GLY A 211 -10.27 -20.04 -3.17
C GLY A 211 -9.51 -19.09 -2.23
N TYR A 212 -8.31 -18.65 -2.61
CA TYR A 212 -7.57 -17.62 -1.85
C TYR A 212 -8.02 -16.21 -2.24
N SER A 213 -7.84 -15.22 -1.36
CA SER A 213 -8.12 -13.82 -1.68
C SER A 213 -7.20 -13.27 -2.79
N LEU A 214 -7.73 -12.35 -3.59
CA LEU A 214 -6.94 -11.55 -4.52
C LEU A 214 -6.13 -10.49 -3.74
N PRO A 215 -4.96 -10.08 -4.25
CA PRO A 215 -4.24 -8.96 -3.64
C PRO A 215 -5.06 -7.68 -3.81
N PHE A 216 -5.11 -6.85 -2.77
CA PHE A 216 -5.81 -5.56 -2.82
C PHE A 216 -4.98 -4.50 -3.59
N ASP A 217 -3.68 -4.72 -3.71
CA ASP A 217 -2.78 -3.85 -4.45
C ASP A 217 -1.65 -4.65 -5.10
N ARG A 218 -1.18 -4.19 -6.26
CA ARG A 218 -0.08 -4.79 -7.02
C ARG A 218 0.84 -3.70 -7.51
N HIS A 219 2.14 -3.93 -7.33
CA HIS A 219 3.19 -3.07 -7.86
C HIS A 219 4.18 -3.86 -8.71
N ASP A 220 4.64 -3.24 -9.80
CA ASP A 220 5.82 -3.69 -10.54
C ASP A 220 6.98 -2.74 -10.19
N TRP A 221 8.07 -3.27 -9.66
CA TRP A 221 9.30 -2.51 -9.36
C TRP A 221 10.39 -2.91 -10.36
N ILE A 222 11.14 -1.95 -10.86
CA ILE A 222 12.30 -2.16 -11.71
C ILE A 222 13.53 -1.82 -10.90
N VAL A 223 14.34 -2.83 -10.65
CA VAL A 223 15.60 -2.74 -9.92
C VAL A 223 16.73 -2.68 -10.92
N ASP A 224 17.63 -1.70 -10.75
CA ASP A 224 18.93 -1.70 -11.41
C ASP A 224 19.90 -2.56 -10.60
N ARG A 225 20.26 -3.70 -11.16
CA ARG A 225 21.31 -4.59 -10.66
C ARG A 225 22.59 -4.25 -11.40
N CYS A 226 23.24 -3.16 -10.99
CA CYS A 226 24.52 -2.72 -11.53
C CYS A 226 24.52 -2.60 -13.07
N GLY A 227 23.51 -1.91 -13.62
CA GLY A 227 23.31 -1.73 -15.06
C GLY A 227 22.36 -2.72 -15.74
N LYS A 228 21.86 -3.74 -15.02
CA LYS A 228 20.84 -4.67 -15.53
C LYS A 228 19.48 -4.39 -14.88
N GLU A 229 18.48 -4.08 -15.71
CA GLU A 229 17.10 -3.94 -15.23
C GLU A 229 16.47 -5.30 -14.94
N VAL A 230 15.99 -5.47 -13.70
CA VAL A 230 15.27 -6.66 -13.24
C VAL A 230 13.91 -6.23 -12.72
N ARG A 231 12.85 -6.82 -13.25
CA ARG A 231 11.48 -6.52 -12.81
C ARG A 231 11.02 -7.46 -11.71
N TYR A 232 10.49 -6.88 -10.66
CA TYR A 232 9.84 -7.54 -9.55
C TYR A 232 8.35 -7.27 -9.57
N ILE A 233 7.56 -8.31 -9.25
CA ILE A 233 6.12 -8.22 -8.99
C ILE A 233 5.94 -8.33 -7.49
N ILE A 234 5.19 -7.39 -6.93
CA ILE A 234 4.85 -7.30 -5.51
C ILE A 234 3.33 -7.30 -5.40
N ASP A 235 2.77 -8.40 -4.90
CA ASP A 235 1.34 -8.50 -4.59
C ASP A 235 1.14 -8.30 -3.08
N TYR A 236 0.26 -7.37 -2.71
CA TYR A 236 -0.11 -7.08 -1.31
C TYR A 236 -1.42 -7.75 -0.97
N TYR A 237 -1.42 -8.59 0.06
CA TYR A 237 -2.60 -9.32 0.54
C TYR A 237 -3.00 -8.85 1.93
N ASP A 238 -4.31 -8.77 2.15
CA ASP A 238 -4.88 -8.60 3.48
C ASP A 238 -4.86 -9.95 4.21
N VAL A 239 -4.25 -9.98 5.39
CA VAL A 239 -4.14 -11.18 6.24
C VAL A 239 -5.15 -11.20 7.39
N GLY A 240 -6.03 -10.21 7.47
CA GLY A 240 -7.08 -10.15 8.50
C GLY A 240 -6.51 -9.76 9.86
N GLU A 241 -6.53 -10.68 10.84
CA GLU A 241 -6.15 -10.37 12.22
C GLU A 241 -4.66 -10.02 12.33
N VAL A 242 -4.40 -8.86 12.94
CA VAL A 242 -3.06 -8.31 13.16
C VAL A 242 -2.31 -9.15 14.19
N ASP A 243 -1.13 -9.65 13.84
CA ASP A 243 -0.22 -10.19 14.85
C ASP A 243 0.29 -9.03 15.71
N LYS A 244 -0.20 -8.99 16.96
CA LYS A 244 0.13 -7.96 17.96
C LYS A 244 1.62 -7.89 18.29
N ARG A 245 2.43 -8.89 17.91
CA ARG A 245 3.89 -8.89 18.12
C ARG A 245 4.67 -8.28 16.97
N THR A 246 4.24 -8.47 15.72
CA THR A 246 4.98 -7.99 14.55
C THR A 246 4.38 -6.72 13.95
N TYR A 247 3.13 -6.37 14.31
CA TYR A 247 2.38 -5.27 13.69
C TYR A 247 2.36 -5.38 12.16
N GLU A 248 2.39 -6.60 11.62
CA GLU A 248 2.28 -6.84 10.19
C GLU A 248 0.80 -6.98 9.82
N PHE A 249 0.29 -5.98 9.08
CA PHE A 249 -1.11 -5.93 8.63
C PHE A 249 -1.29 -6.51 7.22
N THR A 250 -0.19 -6.78 6.51
CA THR A 250 -0.22 -7.16 5.08
C THR A 250 0.76 -8.28 4.80
N ALA A 251 0.33 -9.34 4.13
CA ALA A 251 1.25 -10.32 3.57
C ALA A 251 1.78 -9.87 2.21
N LEU A 252 3.10 -9.97 2.03
CA LEU A 252 3.79 -9.60 0.80
C LEU A 252 4.19 -10.84 0.00
N ASP A 253 3.79 -10.91 -1.26
CA ASP A 253 4.31 -11.88 -2.21
C ASP A 253 5.19 -11.16 -3.24
N VAL A 254 6.49 -11.08 -2.94
CA VAL A 254 7.52 -10.47 -3.78
C VAL A 254 8.29 -11.52 -4.56
N ARG A 255 8.44 -11.30 -5.86
CA ARG A 255 9.15 -12.23 -6.75
C ARG A 255 9.62 -11.59 -8.06
N PRO A 256 10.69 -12.11 -8.68
CA PRO A 256 11.05 -11.76 -10.05
C PRO A 256 9.90 -12.04 -11.03
N ALA A 257 9.70 -11.14 -11.98
CA ALA A 257 8.75 -11.32 -13.08
C ALA A 257 9.24 -12.42 -14.04
N PHE A 258 8.33 -13.18 -14.66
CA PHE A 258 8.68 -14.20 -15.65
C PHE A 258 8.96 -13.60 -17.04
N ASP A 259 9.84 -12.62 -17.12
CA ASP A 259 10.25 -11.97 -18.38
C ASP A 259 11.68 -12.30 -18.80
N SER A 260 12.44 -13.05 -17.98
CA SER A 260 13.80 -13.47 -18.31
C SER A 260 14.10 -14.90 -17.83
N PHE A 261 15.06 -15.55 -18.50
CA PHE A 261 15.55 -16.87 -18.08
C PHE A 261 16.18 -16.85 -16.69
N SER A 262 16.88 -15.75 -16.34
CA SER A 262 17.41 -15.55 -14.98
C SER A 262 16.29 -15.62 -13.96
N ALA A 263 15.21 -14.86 -14.16
CA ALA A 263 14.09 -14.85 -13.22
C ALA A 263 13.42 -16.22 -13.05
N VAL A 264 13.30 -17.01 -14.14
CA VAL A 264 12.81 -18.40 -14.05
C VAL A 264 13.75 -19.24 -13.19
N LYS A 265 15.06 -19.18 -13.46
CA LYS A 265 16.09 -19.90 -12.69
C LYS A 265 16.08 -19.51 -11.22
N ASP A 266 15.98 -18.22 -10.92
CA ASP A 266 15.97 -17.69 -9.55
C ASP A 266 14.76 -18.23 -8.78
N ARG A 267 13.58 -18.18 -9.41
CA ARG A 267 12.34 -18.72 -8.82
C ARG A 267 12.39 -20.22 -8.62
N SER A 268 12.94 -20.98 -9.57
CA SER A 268 13.14 -22.43 -9.42
C SER A 268 14.11 -22.74 -8.27
N LYS A 269 15.21 -21.98 -8.15
CA LYS A 269 16.20 -22.15 -7.09
C LYS A 269 15.57 -21.91 -5.71
N VAL A 270 14.84 -20.80 -5.55
CA VAL A 270 14.15 -20.49 -4.29
C VAL A 270 13.04 -21.49 -3.98
N ALA A 271 12.29 -21.96 -4.97
CA ALA A 271 11.29 -23.01 -4.78
C ALA A 271 11.93 -24.31 -4.27
N MET A 272 13.02 -24.76 -4.89
CA MET A 272 13.78 -25.93 -4.43
C MET A 272 14.34 -25.74 -3.02
N MET A 273 14.87 -24.55 -2.69
CA MET A 273 15.34 -24.23 -1.34
C MET A 273 14.21 -24.32 -0.31
N ARG A 274 13.05 -23.72 -0.59
CA ARG A 274 11.88 -23.76 0.30
C ARG A 274 11.41 -25.19 0.55
N TRP A 275 11.25 -26.00 -0.50
CA TRP A 275 10.90 -27.40 -0.35
C TRP A 275 11.94 -28.19 0.45
N LYS A 276 13.23 -27.95 0.23
CA LYS A 276 14.29 -28.61 0.99
C LYS A 276 14.22 -28.26 2.48
N MET A 277 13.98 -26.98 2.81
CA MET A 277 13.84 -26.53 4.20
C MET A 277 12.60 -27.12 4.87
N GLU A 278 11.44 -27.07 4.21
CA GLU A 278 10.20 -27.67 4.72
C GLU A 278 10.35 -29.19 4.97
N LEU A 279 11.05 -29.89 4.07
CA LEU A 279 11.35 -31.31 4.26
C LEU A 279 12.27 -31.53 5.46
N MET A 280 13.35 -30.76 5.59
CA MET A 280 14.25 -30.85 6.74
C MET A 280 13.54 -30.58 8.06
N ASP A 281 12.68 -29.56 8.11
CA ASP A 281 11.90 -29.24 9.31
C ASP A 281 10.97 -30.39 9.70
N LYS A 282 10.29 -31.01 8.73
CA LYS A 282 9.46 -32.19 8.97
C LYS A 282 10.26 -33.39 9.48
N PHE A 283 11.46 -33.61 8.96
CA PHE A 283 12.33 -34.69 9.46
C PHE A 283 12.87 -34.39 10.86
N SER A 284 13.23 -33.13 11.14
CA SER A 284 13.72 -32.73 12.47
C SER A 284 12.62 -32.71 13.53
N SER A 285 11.37 -32.41 13.17
CA SER A 285 10.25 -32.47 14.12
C SER A 285 9.94 -33.91 14.48
N LYS A 286 9.93 -34.81 13.49
CA LYS A 286 9.68 -36.25 13.68
C LYS A 286 10.74 -36.90 14.59
N SER A 287 12.02 -36.61 14.38
CA SER A 287 13.08 -37.18 15.23
C SER A 287 13.01 -36.73 16.69
N LYS A 288 12.56 -35.49 16.96
CA LYS A 288 12.36 -34.97 18.32
C LYS A 288 11.17 -35.62 19.02
N GLU A 289 10.14 -36.00 18.26
CA GLU A 289 8.96 -36.70 18.79
C GLU A 289 9.32 -38.14 19.16
N ASP A 290 10.08 -38.84 18.31
CA ASP A 290 10.55 -40.21 18.54
C ASP A 290 11.55 -40.33 19.72
N THR A 291 12.23 -39.25 20.11
CA THR A 291 13.19 -39.24 21.24
C THR A 291 12.52 -38.91 22.59
N LYS A 292 11.25 -38.50 22.59
CA LYS A 292 10.52 -38.10 23.81
C LYS A 292 9.59 -39.20 24.35
N THR A 293 9.48 -40.32 23.63
CA THR A 293 8.82 -41.57 24.04
C THR A 293 9.85 -42.57 24.54
#